data_AF-A0A349PR19-F1
#
_entry.id   AF-A0A349PR19-F1
#
_cell.length_a   1.000
_cell.length_b   1.000
_cell.length_c   1.000
_cell.angle_alpha   90.00
_cell.angle_beta   90.00
_cell.angle_gamma   90.00
#
_symmetry.space_group_name_H-M   'P 1'
#
loop_
_entity.id
_entity.type
_entity.pdbx_description
1 polymer ?
#
loop_
_entity_poly.entity_id
_entity_poly.type
_entity_poly.pdbx_seq_one_letter_code
_entity_poly.pdbx_strand_id
1 'polypeptide(L)'
;MKRTNKIKINDAVWTNINIQLGDYLLKESFSNPNLNFKVENTDIVYHYATLESFLSIVESQSLYFTNLYYLNDRKEYKYGVEIISDTLKHQAHNETSESILKILNNVEKNLESNTNSSRYVACFSKNGDLLSQWRAYSNQGKGISIGFKRDYLEYFDGAFLNCTNIEYREKFQKKIINEIIKIIIAYFENIKTAIDWEGYNYEFLVSKSIISFIEDFTSSFKDSSFDEEKEFRLEYKIDGNINKNIGIGV
;
A
#
# COMPACT_ATOMS: atom_id res chain seq x y z
N MET A 1 -37.27 29.28 1.55
CA MET A 1 -36.49 28.02 1.45
C MET A 1 -35.15 28.36 0.81
N LYS A 2 -34.06 28.51 1.57
CA LYS A 2 -32.75 28.84 1.00
C LYS A 2 -32.31 27.63 0.15
N ARG A 3 -32.17 27.80 -1.17
CA ARG A 3 -31.47 26.83 -2.02
C ARG A 3 -30.06 26.72 -1.44
N THR A 4 -29.75 25.61 -0.78
CA THR A 4 -28.37 25.21 -0.54
C THR A 4 -27.75 25.02 -1.92
N ASN A 5 -26.90 25.95 -2.34
CA ASN A 5 -26.15 25.81 -3.58
C ASN A 5 -25.22 24.60 -3.40
N LYS A 6 -25.61 23.46 -3.97
CA LYS A 6 -24.76 22.28 -4.01
C LYS A 6 -23.49 22.61 -4.80
N ILE A 7 -22.38 22.01 -4.40
CA ILE A 7 -21.12 22.14 -5.11
C ILE A 7 -21.16 21.18 -6.30
N LYS A 8 -21.08 21.71 -7.52
CA LYS A 8 -21.05 20.89 -8.73
C LYS A 8 -19.74 20.12 -8.83
N ILE A 9 -19.82 18.82 -9.06
CA ILE A 9 -18.64 17.97 -9.22
C ILE A 9 -17.87 18.31 -10.51
N ASN A 10 -16.55 18.29 -10.42
CA ASN A 10 -15.58 18.38 -11.52
C ASN A 10 -14.23 17.83 -11.02
N ASP A 11 -13.22 17.76 -11.89
CA ASP A 11 -11.91 17.17 -11.55
C ASP A 11 -11.24 17.87 -10.35
N ALA A 12 -11.26 19.21 -10.31
CA ALA A 12 -10.65 19.97 -9.21
C ALA A 12 -11.37 19.73 -7.87
N VAL A 13 -12.70 19.67 -7.89
CA VAL A 13 -13.52 19.35 -6.70
C VAL A 13 -13.25 17.91 -6.27
N TRP A 14 -13.18 16.97 -7.21
CA TRP A 14 -12.89 15.56 -6.95
C TRP A 14 -11.51 15.36 -6.31
N THR A 15 -10.47 16.02 -6.85
CA THR A 15 -9.14 16.02 -6.26
C THR A 15 -9.17 16.57 -4.83
N ASN A 16 -9.86 17.69 -4.60
CA ASN A 16 -9.95 18.28 -3.26
C ASN A 16 -10.66 17.36 -2.26
N ILE A 17 -11.75 16.70 -2.68
CA ILE A 17 -12.47 15.71 -1.86
C ILE A 17 -11.54 14.56 -1.45
N ASN A 18 -10.70 14.06 -2.36
CA ASN A 18 -9.76 12.97 -2.06
C ASN A 18 -8.62 13.41 -1.14
N ILE A 19 -8.12 14.64 -1.26
CA ILE A 19 -7.15 15.21 -0.31
C ILE A 19 -7.76 15.28 1.09
N GLN A 20 -8.99 15.80 1.20
CA GLN A 20 -9.70 15.87 2.48
C GLN A 20 -10.01 14.48 3.05
N LEU A 21 -10.31 13.50 2.20
CA LEU A 21 -10.47 12.11 2.62
C LEU A 21 -9.15 11.55 3.17
N GLY A 22 -8.01 11.86 2.55
CA GLY A 22 -6.68 11.51 3.08
C GLY A 22 -6.45 12.06 4.47
N ASP A 23 -6.71 13.35 4.69
CA ASP A 23 -6.63 13.99 6.02
C ASP A 23 -7.58 13.34 7.04
N TYR A 24 -8.78 12.96 6.59
CA TYR A 24 -9.76 12.30 7.43
C TYR A 24 -9.30 10.90 7.85
N LEU A 25 -8.80 10.09 6.90
CA LEU A 25 -8.22 8.77 7.18
C LEU A 25 -7.01 8.87 8.09
N LEU A 26 -6.16 9.88 7.91
CA LEU A 26 -5.02 10.12 8.80
C LEU A 26 -5.49 10.37 10.24
N LYS A 27 -6.51 11.22 10.44
CA LYS A 27 -7.08 11.44 11.78
C LYS A 27 -7.66 10.14 12.37
N GLU A 28 -8.42 9.40 11.59
CA GLU A 28 -8.98 8.11 12.00
C GLU A 28 -7.89 7.09 12.35
N SER A 29 -6.73 7.11 11.69
CA SER A 29 -5.61 6.24 12.04
C SER A 29 -5.11 6.44 13.48
N PHE A 30 -5.24 7.64 14.04
CA PHE A 30 -4.86 7.96 15.42
C PHE A 30 -6.01 7.78 16.42
N SER A 31 -7.25 8.13 16.04
CA SER A 31 -8.41 8.12 16.95
C SER A 31 -9.14 6.77 16.99
N ASN A 32 -9.14 6.03 15.89
CA ASN A 32 -9.92 4.81 15.75
C ASN A 32 -9.16 3.62 16.36
N PRO A 33 -9.68 2.96 17.41
CA PRO A 33 -9.01 1.83 18.06
C PRO A 33 -8.87 0.60 17.16
N ASN A 34 -9.59 0.57 16.03
CA ASN A 34 -9.46 -0.47 15.03
C ASN A 34 -8.35 -0.21 13.99
N LEU A 35 -7.74 0.98 13.99
CA LEU A 35 -6.65 1.37 13.09
C LEU A 35 -5.38 1.84 13.84
N ASN A 36 -5.52 2.29 15.08
CA ASN A 36 -4.41 2.77 15.91
C ASN A 36 -3.58 1.59 16.45
N PHE A 37 -2.71 1.05 15.60
CA PHE A 37 -1.78 -0.01 15.97
C PHE A 37 -0.37 0.54 16.10
N LYS A 38 0.32 0.13 17.16
CA LYS A 38 1.74 0.41 17.33
C LYS A 38 2.54 -0.51 16.43
N VAL A 39 3.30 0.08 15.52
CA VAL A 39 4.33 -0.61 14.76
C VAL A 39 5.60 -0.62 15.60
N GLU A 40 6.23 -1.78 15.72
CA GLU A 40 7.53 -1.89 16.37
C GLU A 40 8.57 -1.14 15.52
N ASN A 41 9.18 -0.12 16.12
CA ASN A 41 10.22 0.65 15.45
C ASN A 41 11.57 -0.04 15.64
N THR A 42 12.31 -0.16 14.54
CA THR A 42 13.67 -0.69 14.54
C THR A 42 14.58 0.33 13.91
N ASP A 43 15.57 0.80 14.68
CA ASP A 43 16.50 1.84 14.25
C ASP A 43 17.38 1.36 13.08
N ILE A 44 17.63 0.05 13.00
CA ILE A 44 18.45 -0.59 11.96
C ILE A 44 17.62 -1.66 11.26
N VAL A 45 17.67 -1.64 9.93
CA VAL A 45 17.14 -2.69 9.05
C VAL A 45 18.27 -3.26 8.19
N TYR A 46 18.17 -4.53 7.82
CA TYR A 46 19.26 -5.29 7.23
C TYR A 46 18.94 -5.73 5.81
N HIS A 47 19.84 -5.46 4.88
CA HIS A 47 19.77 -5.98 3.53
C HIS A 47 20.73 -7.17 3.39
N TYR A 48 20.18 -8.35 3.13
CA TYR A 48 20.95 -9.56 2.84
C TYR A 48 21.34 -9.54 1.37
N ALA A 49 22.64 -9.69 1.11
CA ALA A 49 23.19 -9.52 -0.21
C ALA A 49 24.29 -10.55 -0.49
N THR A 50 24.47 -10.89 -1.77
CA THR A 50 25.70 -11.56 -2.21
C THR A 50 26.88 -10.60 -2.14
N LEU A 51 28.12 -11.11 -2.16
CA LEU A 51 29.31 -10.26 -2.20
C LEU A 51 29.35 -9.40 -3.48
N GLU A 52 28.86 -9.92 -4.60
CA GLU A 52 28.76 -9.18 -5.86
C GLU A 52 27.75 -8.02 -5.75
N SER A 53 26.56 -8.29 -5.20
CA SER A 53 25.54 -7.25 -4.94
C SER A 53 26.07 -6.19 -3.98
N PHE A 54 26.81 -6.58 -2.94
CA PHE A 54 27.44 -5.65 -2.01
C PHE A 54 28.47 -4.76 -2.71
N LEU A 55 29.37 -5.33 -3.51
CA LEU A 55 30.35 -4.56 -4.28
C LEU A 55 29.66 -3.55 -5.20
N SER A 56 28.61 -3.97 -5.90
CA SER A 56 27.81 -3.09 -6.76
C SER A 56 27.16 -1.93 -5.99
N ILE A 57 26.60 -2.18 -4.80
CA ILE A 57 26.03 -1.13 -3.94
C ILE A 57 27.11 -0.12 -3.53
N VAL A 58 28.31 -0.58 -3.16
CA VAL A 58 29.41 0.29 -2.73
C VAL A 58 29.97 1.12 -3.89
N GLU A 59 30.17 0.49 -5.05
CA GLU A 59 30.74 1.15 -6.25
C GLU A 59 29.77 2.17 -6.86
N SER A 60 28.48 1.82 -6.94
CA SER A 60 27.44 2.69 -7.51
C SER A 60 26.83 3.66 -6.51
N GLN A 61 27.07 3.46 -5.21
CA GLN A 61 26.42 4.18 -4.11
C GLN A 61 24.89 4.18 -4.22
N SER A 62 24.33 3.09 -4.74
CA SER A 62 22.91 2.98 -5.09
C SER A 62 22.30 1.69 -4.55
N LEU A 63 21.01 1.74 -4.22
CA LEU A 63 20.21 0.56 -3.90
C LEU A 63 19.32 0.21 -5.09
N TYR A 64 19.32 -1.05 -5.47
CA TYR A 64 18.51 -1.55 -6.57
C TYR A 64 17.12 -1.92 -6.07
N PHE A 65 16.09 -1.41 -6.75
CA PHE A 65 14.72 -1.80 -6.50
C PHE A 65 14.29 -2.79 -7.58
N THR A 66 13.69 -3.90 -7.15
CA THR A 66 13.16 -4.90 -8.07
C THR A 66 11.68 -4.62 -8.30
N ASN A 67 11.20 -4.75 -9.54
CA ASN A 67 9.76 -4.66 -9.80
C ASN A 67 9.04 -5.75 -8.99
N LEU A 68 8.01 -5.35 -8.24
CA LEU A 68 7.24 -6.24 -7.37
C LEU A 68 6.68 -7.46 -8.14
N TYR A 69 6.41 -7.30 -9.45
CA TYR A 69 5.94 -8.38 -10.32
C TYR A 69 6.98 -9.47 -10.62
N TYR A 70 8.27 -9.13 -10.58
CA TYR A 70 9.38 -10.05 -10.86
C TYR A 70 10.01 -10.67 -9.61
N LEU A 71 9.62 -10.23 -8.41
CA LEU A 71 9.99 -10.94 -7.20
C LEU A 71 9.37 -12.35 -7.22
N ASN A 72 10.03 -13.30 -6.53
CA ASN A 72 9.71 -14.74 -6.52
C ASN A 72 8.25 -15.10 -6.15
N ASP A 73 7.40 -14.13 -5.86
CA ASP A 73 6.02 -14.36 -5.46
C ASP A 73 5.01 -13.50 -6.21
N ARG A 74 4.62 -14.02 -7.39
CA ARG A 74 3.24 -13.87 -7.88
C ARG A 74 2.21 -14.25 -6.81
N LYS A 75 2.58 -15.08 -5.82
CA LYS A 75 1.70 -15.47 -4.71
C LYS A 75 1.52 -14.37 -3.68
N GLU A 76 2.51 -13.52 -3.40
CA GLU A 76 2.42 -12.48 -2.37
C GLU A 76 1.47 -11.36 -2.80
N TYR A 77 1.67 -10.85 -4.03
CA TYR A 77 0.73 -9.88 -4.59
C TYR A 77 -0.69 -10.47 -4.68
N LYS A 78 -0.79 -11.72 -5.15
CA LYS A 78 -2.07 -12.44 -5.21
C LYS A 78 -2.69 -12.63 -3.82
N TYR A 79 -1.88 -12.88 -2.79
CA TYR A 79 -2.33 -12.99 -1.41
C TYR A 79 -2.96 -11.68 -0.93
N GLY A 80 -2.29 -10.54 -1.14
CA GLY A 80 -2.86 -9.23 -0.80
C GLY A 80 -4.20 -8.98 -1.50
N VAL A 81 -4.29 -9.28 -2.80
CA VAL A 81 -5.53 -9.19 -3.58
C VAL A 81 -6.62 -10.15 -3.04
N GLU A 82 -6.28 -11.39 -2.70
CA GLU A 82 -7.19 -12.38 -2.14
C GLU A 82 -7.76 -11.93 -0.80
N ILE A 83 -6.91 -11.40 0.11
CA ILE A 83 -7.35 -10.86 1.41
C ILE A 83 -8.33 -9.70 1.23
N ILE A 84 -8.07 -8.80 0.30
CA ILE A 84 -8.96 -7.67 0.01
C ILE A 84 -10.28 -8.19 -0.60
N SER A 85 -10.21 -9.09 -1.59
CA SER A 85 -11.40 -9.67 -2.24
C SER A 85 -12.30 -10.41 -1.25
N ASP A 86 -11.72 -11.24 -0.38
CA ASP A 86 -12.46 -11.96 0.67
C ASP A 86 -13.14 -11.00 1.63
N THR A 87 -12.46 -9.91 2.00
CA THR A 87 -13.01 -8.88 2.89
C THR A 87 -14.18 -8.15 2.23
N LEU A 88 -14.05 -7.78 0.95
CA LEU A 88 -15.11 -7.14 0.16
C LEU A 88 -16.34 -8.03 0.04
N LYS A 89 -16.15 -9.32 -0.28
CA LYS A 89 -17.25 -10.30 -0.36
C LYS A 89 -17.97 -10.46 0.97
N HIS A 90 -17.23 -10.54 2.06
CA HIS A 90 -17.81 -10.63 3.40
C HIS A 90 -18.61 -9.36 3.76
N GLN A 91 -18.11 -8.17 3.42
CA GLN A 91 -18.86 -6.93 3.62
C GLN A 91 -20.13 -6.90 2.77
N ALA A 92 -20.02 -7.23 1.48
CA ALA A 92 -21.15 -7.23 0.55
C ALA A 92 -22.24 -8.23 0.96
N HIS A 93 -21.86 -9.41 1.46
CA HIS A 93 -22.83 -10.40 1.96
C HIS A 93 -23.71 -9.88 3.10
N ASN A 94 -23.17 -8.97 3.93
CA ASN A 94 -23.85 -8.41 5.09
C ASN A 94 -24.49 -7.03 4.80
N GLU A 95 -24.38 -6.51 3.58
CA GLU A 95 -24.86 -5.18 3.20
C GLU A 95 -26.26 -5.24 2.58
N THR A 96 -27.10 -4.26 2.92
CA THR A 96 -28.49 -4.15 2.44
C THR A 96 -28.71 -2.96 1.51
N SER A 97 -27.83 -1.96 1.55
CA SER A 97 -27.86 -0.79 0.67
C SER A 97 -27.40 -1.16 -0.74
N GLU A 98 -28.30 -1.03 -1.72
CA GLU A 98 -28.00 -1.29 -3.13
C GLU A 98 -26.84 -0.41 -3.65
N SER A 99 -26.77 0.84 -3.20
CA SER A 99 -25.69 1.77 -3.59
C SER A 99 -24.34 1.30 -3.04
N ILE A 100 -24.28 0.84 -1.79
CA ILE A 100 -23.04 0.32 -1.20
C ILE A 100 -22.64 -1.01 -1.85
N LEU A 101 -23.59 -1.91 -2.12
CA LEU A 101 -23.32 -3.14 -2.86
C LEU A 101 -22.69 -2.85 -4.24
N LYS A 102 -23.20 -1.86 -4.97
CA LYS A 102 -22.62 -1.41 -6.24
C LYS A 102 -21.19 -0.89 -6.06
N ILE A 103 -20.91 -0.12 -5.00
CA ILE A 103 -19.56 0.35 -4.67
C ILE A 103 -18.62 -0.84 -4.43
N LEU A 104 -18.99 -1.77 -3.53
CA LEU A 104 -18.14 -2.92 -3.18
C LEU A 104 -17.86 -3.82 -4.39
N ASN A 105 -18.88 -4.11 -5.20
CA ASN A 105 -18.73 -4.90 -6.42
C ASN A 105 -17.84 -4.18 -7.47
N ASN A 106 -17.95 -2.85 -7.58
CA ASN A 106 -17.06 -2.07 -8.45
C ASN A 106 -15.61 -2.13 -7.96
N VAL A 107 -15.37 -2.07 -6.64
CA VAL A 107 -14.02 -2.21 -6.06
C VAL A 107 -13.45 -3.59 -6.40
N GLU A 108 -14.18 -4.66 -6.10
CA GLU A 108 -13.73 -6.04 -6.36
C GLU A 108 -13.37 -6.24 -7.84
N LYS A 109 -14.25 -5.81 -8.75
CA LYS A 109 -14.06 -5.98 -10.20
C LYS A 109 -12.85 -5.23 -10.76
N ASN A 110 -12.46 -4.10 -10.15
CA ASN A 110 -11.42 -3.21 -10.68
C ASN A 110 -10.13 -3.23 -9.85
N LEU A 111 -10.01 -4.10 -8.85
CA LEU A 111 -8.83 -4.21 -8.01
C LEU A 111 -7.61 -4.73 -8.79
N GLU A 112 -7.81 -5.74 -9.65
CA GLU A 112 -6.71 -6.37 -10.41
C GLU A 112 -6.23 -5.55 -11.61
N SER A 113 -7.03 -4.60 -12.11
CA SER A 113 -6.78 -3.92 -13.39
C SER A 113 -5.85 -2.69 -13.30
N ASN A 114 -5.51 -2.21 -12.09
CA ASN A 114 -4.72 -0.97 -11.92
C ASN A 114 -3.25 -1.19 -11.55
N THR A 115 -2.82 -2.42 -11.28
CA THR A 115 -1.59 -2.64 -10.51
C THR A 115 -0.86 -3.83 -11.08
N ASN A 116 0.26 -3.61 -11.77
CA ASN A 116 1.33 -4.61 -11.84
C ASN A 116 2.66 -4.13 -12.45
N SER A 117 2.74 -3.02 -13.20
CA SER A 117 4.00 -2.66 -13.88
C SER A 117 4.80 -1.51 -13.25
N SER A 118 4.25 -0.81 -12.26
CA SER A 118 4.81 0.46 -11.77
C SER A 118 5.37 0.42 -10.34
N ARG A 119 5.33 -0.72 -9.63
CA ARG A 119 5.79 -0.80 -8.24
C ARG A 119 7.13 -1.52 -8.17
N TYR A 120 8.10 -0.88 -7.52
CA TYR A 120 9.45 -1.38 -7.34
C TYR A 120 9.75 -1.37 -5.86
N VAL A 121 10.41 -2.40 -5.34
CA VAL A 121 10.73 -2.48 -3.91
C VAL A 121 12.20 -2.84 -3.68
N ALA A 122 12.74 -2.32 -2.59
CA ALA A 122 13.93 -2.82 -1.93
C ALA A 122 13.51 -3.43 -0.59
N CYS A 123 13.83 -4.71 -0.38
CA CYS A 123 13.44 -5.46 0.80
C CYS A 123 14.57 -5.53 1.82
N PHE A 124 14.18 -5.40 3.09
CA PHE A 124 15.06 -5.48 4.24
C PHE A 124 14.41 -6.37 5.29
N SER A 125 15.21 -6.88 6.22
CA SER A 125 14.73 -7.54 7.44
C SER A 125 15.02 -6.68 8.66
N LYS A 126 14.17 -6.76 9.68
CA LYS A 126 14.45 -6.20 11.01
C LYS A 126 15.49 -7.00 11.79
N ASN A 127 15.84 -8.21 11.34
CA ASN A 127 16.85 -9.05 11.96
C ASN A 127 18.02 -9.31 11.01
N GLY A 128 19.23 -8.99 11.46
CA GLY A 128 20.47 -9.13 10.70
C GLY A 128 21.08 -10.53 10.68
N ASP A 129 20.51 -11.48 11.44
CA ASP A 129 20.99 -12.86 11.51
C ASP A 129 19.86 -13.90 11.45
N LEU A 130 19.25 -14.05 10.27
CA LEU A 130 18.22 -15.04 9.97
C LEU A 130 18.73 -16.10 9.01
N LEU A 131 18.72 -17.37 9.43
CA LEU A 131 19.21 -18.49 8.63
C LEU A 131 18.52 -18.62 7.27
N SER A 132 17.21 -18.39 7.21
CA SER A 132 16.45 -18.44 5.95
C SER A 132 16.91 -17.35 4.98
N GLN A 133 17.15 -16.13 5.47
CA GLN A 133 17.66 -15.01 4.68
C GLN A 133 19.10 -15.25 4.20
N TRP A 134 19.97 -15.78 5.05
CA TRP A 134 21.32 -16.20 4.67
C TRP A 134 21.31 -17.21 3.53
N ARG A 135 20.40 -18.19 3.59
CA ARG A 135 20.26 -19.23 2.57
C ARG A 135 19.70 -18.67 1.25
N ALA A 136 18.66 -17.86 1.33
CA ALA A 136 17.91 -17.38 0.17
C ALA A 136 18.63 -16.25 -0.58
N TYR A 137 19.17 -15.26 0.13
CA TYR A 137 19.63 -13.99 -0.47
C TYR A 137 21.14 -13.74 -0.37
N SER A 138 21.85 -14.54 0.44
CA SER A 138 23.29 -14.36 0.69
C SER A 138 24.13 -15.53 0.18
N ASN A 139 23.88 -15.99 -1.06
CA ASN A 139 24.65 -17.07 -1.71
C ASN A 139 24.86 -18.30 -0.78
N GLN A 140 23.77 -18.82 -0.22
CA GLN A 140 23.80 -19.97 0.69
C GLN A 140 24.69 -19.75 1.94
N GLY A 141 24.67 -18.54 2.50
CA GLY A 141 25.44 -18.16 3.69
C GLY A 141 26.87 -17.68 3.43
N LYS A 142 27.23 -17.40 2.17
CA LYS A 142 28.55 -16.86 1.77
C LYS A 142 28.53 -15.35 1.46
N GLY A 143 27.37 -14.72 1.60
CA GLY A 143 27.16 -13.29 1.38
C GLY A 143 27.35 -12.46 2.65
N ILE A 144 26.62 -11.35 2.73
CA ILE A 144 26.71 -10.38 3.82
C ILE A 144 25.32 -9.86 4.21
N SER A 145 25.19 -9.41 5.45
CA SER A 145 24.02 -8.71 5.98
C SER A 145 24.44 -7.28 6.32
N ILE A 146 23.85 -6.30 5.63
CA ILE A 146 24.25 -4.89 5.70
C ILE A 146 23.21 -4.12 6.52
N GLY A 147 23.61 -3.57 7.66
CA GLY A 147 22.73 -2.76 8.50
C GLY A 147 22.65 -1.32 8.02
N PHE A 148 21.43 -0.83 7.78
CA PHE A 148 21.12 0.55 7.45
C PHE A 148 20.33 1.20 8.59
N LYS A 149 20.71 2.42 8.95
CA LYS A 149 19.85 3.23 9.82
C LYS A 149 18.58 3.59 9.06
N ARG A 150 17.43 3.23 9.61
CA ARG A 150 16.14 3.36 8.95
C ARG A 150 15.84 4.81 8.57
N ASP A 151 16.06 5.77 9.48
CA ASP A 151 15.79 7.19 9.23
C ASP A 151 16.56 7.77 8.03
N TYR A 152 17.71 7.20 7.66
CA TYR A 152 18.45 7.62 6.47
C TYR A 152 17.91 7.03 5.17
N LEU A 153 17.17 5.91 5.24
CA LEU A 153 16.50 5.33 4.09
C LEU A 153 15.19 6.05 3.76
N GLU A 154 14.50 6.58 4.79
CA GLU A 154 13.24 7.31 4.63
C GLU A 154 13.43 8.69 3.98
N TYR A 155 14.67 9.17 3.89
CA TYR A 155 15.04 10.48 3.34
C TYR A 155 15.90 10.33 2.07
N PHE A 156 15.34 9.75 1.01
CA PHE A 156 15.96 9.71 -0.31
C PHE A 156 15.59 10.98 -1.10
N ASP A 157 16.60 11.72 -1.55
CA ASP A 157 16.44 13.04 -2.18
C ASP A 157 15.52 12.97 -3.42
N GLY A 158 14.38 13.66 -3.35
CA GLY A 158 13.50 13.93 -4.50
C GLY A 158 12.52 12.82 -4.91
N ALA A 159 12.53 11.65 -4.26
CA ALA A 159 11.60 10.56 -4.54
C ALA A 159 10.68 10.28 -3.35
N PHE A 160 9.37 10.24 -3.58
CA PHE A 160 8.43 9.74 -2.58
C PHE A 160 8.57 8.22 -2.48
N LEU A 161 9.22 7.74 -1.41
CA LEU A 161 9.29 6.33 -1.07
C LEU A 161 8.26 5.99 0.00
N ASN A 162 7.47 4.95 -0.27
CA ASN A 162 6.61 4.36 0.72
C ASN A 162 7.45 3.42 1.60
N CYS A 163 7.52 3.72 2.89
CA CYS A 163 8.29 2.96 3.87
C CYS A 163 7.33 2.08 4.68
N THR A 164 7.36 0.78 4.42
CA THR A 164 6.26 -0.11 4.80
C THR A 164 6.75 -1.25 5.67
N ASN A 165 6.06 -1.44 6.80
CA ASN A 165 6.19 -2.65 7.61
C ASN A 165 5.22 -3.70 7.08
N ILE A 166 5.67 -4.95 6.97
CA ILE A 166 4.81 -6.03 6.51
C ILE A 166 3.93 -6.52 7.67
N GLU A 167 2.62 -6.60 7.41
CA GLU A 167 1.66 -7.19 8.32
C GLU A 167 1.40 -8.63 7.90
N TYR A 168 1.58 -9.56 8.85
CA TYR A 168 1.48 -11.00 8.61
C TYR A 168 0.21 -11.64 9.18
N ARG A 169 -0.49 -10.93 10.06
CA ARG A 169 -1.64 -11.49 10.79
C ARG A 169 -2.91 -11.26 9.98
N GLU A 170 -3.39 -12.31 9.32
CA GLU A 170 -4.57 -12.29 8.46
C GLU A 170 -5.79 -11.58 9.09
N LYS A 171 -6.07 -11.86 10.38
CA LYS A 171 -7.18 -11.21 11.10
C LYS A 171 -7.03 -9.69 11.16
N PHE A 172 -5.80 -9.18 11.32
CA PHE A 172 -5.53 -7.74 11.35
C PHE A 172 -5.60 -7.14 9.96
N GLN A 173 -5.06 -7.83 8.95
CA GLN A 173 -5.17 -7.40 7.54
C GLN A 173 -6.64 -7.19 7.14
N LYS A 174 -7.49 -8.22 7.34
CA LYS A 174 -8.94 -8.15 7.06
C LYS A 174 -9.63 -7.05 7.87
N LYS A 175 -9.26 -6.88 9.14
CA LYS A 175 -9.80 -5.82 10.01
C LYS A 175 -9.49 -4.41 9.48
N ILE A 176 -8.24 -4.15 9.09
CA ILE A 176 -7.81 -2.84 8.56
C ILE A 176 -8.57 -2.51 7.28
N ILE A 177 -8.60 -3.43 6.32
CA ILE A 177 -9.32 -3.26 5.05
C ILE A 177 -10.80 -2.95 5.30
N ASN A 178 -11.44 -3.77 6.14
CA ASN A 178 -12.86 -3.61 6.45
C ASN A 178 -13.16 -2.23 7.06
N GLU A 179 -12.33 -1.76 7.99
CA GLU A 179 -12.57 -0.48 8.68
C GLU A 179 -12.26 0.71 7.78
N ILE A 180 -11.21 0.68 6.96
CA ILE A 180 -10.92 1.73 5.98
C ILE A 180 -12.07 1.88 4.98
N ILE A 181 -12.58 0.76 4.42
CA ILE A 181 -13.70 0.81 3.47
C ILE A 181 -14.94 1.45 4.13
N LYS A 182 -15.28 1.07 5.36
CA LYS A 182 -16.39 1.67 6.10
C LYS A 182 -16.22 3.17 6.31
N ILE A 183 -15.02 3.59 6.71
CA ILE A 183 -14.71 5.01 6.95
C ILE A 183 -14.86 5.81 5.66
N ILE A 184 -14.34 5.30 4.54
CA ILE A 184 -14.45 5.95 3.23
C ILE A 184 -15.92 6.05 2.80
N ILE A 185 -16.69 4.96 2.91
CA ILE A 185 -18.12 4.97 2.56
C ILE A 185 -18.88 5.98 3.43
N ALA A 186 -18.65 5.97 4.75
CA ALA A 186 -19.30 6.90 5.68
C ALA A 186 -18.94 8.37 5.37
N TYR A 187 -17.68 8.64 5.03
CA TYR A 187 -17.23 9.96 4.59
C TYR A 187 -18.00 10.43 3.35
N PHE A 188 -18.11 9.56 2.34
CA PHE A 188 -18.83 9.91 1.11
C PHE A 188 -20.33 10.08 1.31
N GLU A 189 -20.98 9.24 2.11
CA GLU A 189 -22.40 9.41 2.46
C GLU A 189 -22.66 10.74 3.19
N ASN A 190 -21.73 11.18 4.05
CA ASN A 190 -21.85 12.47 4.75
C ASN A 190 -21.79 13.68 3.81
N ILE A 191 -20.96 13.63 2.75
CA ILE A 191 -20.84 14.73 1.78
C ILE A 191 -21.82 14.61 0.60
N LYS A 192 -22.46 13.44 0.43
CA LYS A 192 -23.28 13.08 -0.75
C LYS A 192 -24.32 14.12 -1.11
N THR A 193 -24.99 14.71 -0.12
CA THR A 193 -26.07 15.68 -0.33
C THR A 193 -25.59 17.10 -0.61
N ALA A 194 -24.36 17.42 -0.21
CA ALA A 194 -23.73 18.73 -0.43
C ALA A 194 -23.15 18.87 -1.85
N ILE A 195 -22.86 17.75 -2.50
CA ILE A 195 -22.33 17.68 -3.87
C ILE A 195 -23.47 17.47 -4.86
N ASP A 196 -23.41 18.18 -5.99
CA ASP A 196 -24.20 17.87 -7.17
C ASP A 196 -23.37 17.01 -8.11
N TRP A 197 -23.76 15.74 -8.22
CA TRP A 197 -23.01 14.71 -8.94
C TRP A 197 -23.28 14.72 -10.47
N GLU A 198 -24.14 15.62 -10.97
CA GLU A 198 -24.46 15.86 -12.40
C GLU A 198 -23.88 14.85 -13.42
N GLY A 199 -24.50 13.66 -13.57
CA GLY A 199 -24.12 12.69 -14.61
C GLY A 199 -22.83 11.89 -14.34
N TYR A 200 -22.08 12.22 -13.30
CA TYR A 200 -21.02 11.35 -12.78
C TYR A 200 -21.63 10.20 -11.99
N ASN A 201 -21.06 9.02 -12.18
CA ASN A 201 -21.46 7.83 -11.44
C ASN A 201 -20.84 7.88 -10.03
N TYR A 202 -21.64 8.27 -9.03
CA TYR A 202 -21.24 8.36 -7.62
C TYR A 202 -20.57 7.06 -7.15
N GLU A 203 -21.23 5.91 -7.35
CA GLU A 203 -20.72 4.62 -6.92
C GLU A 203 -19.37 4.28 -7.57
N PHE A 204 -19.18 4.65 -8.83
CA PHE A 204 -17.91 4.48 -9.53
C PHE A 204 -16.81 5.37 -8.94
N LEU A 205 -17.09 6.66 -8.70
CA LEU A 205 -16.10 7.58 -8.13
C LEU A 205 -15.70 7.14 -6.72
N VAL A 206 -16.66 6.79 -5.86
CA VAL A 206 -16.36 6.26 -4.52
C VAL A 206 -15.54 4.98 -4.60
N SER A 207 -15.89 4.06 -5.51
CA SER A 207 -15.09 2.84 -5.72
C SER A 207 -13.64 3.15 -6.14
N LYS A 208 -13.42 4.19 -6.96
CA LYS A 208 -12.07 4.63 -7.36
C LYS A 208 -11.27 5.16 -6.17
N SER A 209 -11.88 5.97 -5.29
CA SER A 209 -11.24 6.40 -4.05
C SER A 209 -10.89 5.23 -3.14
N ILE A 210 -11.80 4.27 -2.97
CA ILE A 210 -11.52 3.08 -2.16
C ILE A 210 -10.31 2.34 -2.74
N ILE A 211 -10.30 2.05 -4.04
CA ILE A 211 -9.19 1.35 -4.70
C ILE A 211 -7.87 2.09 -4.45
N SER A 212 -7.81 3.41 -4.64
CA SER A 212 -6.57 4.17 -4.45
C SER A 212 -6.02 4.13 -3.01
N PHE A 213 -6.89 3.95 -2.00
CA PHE A 213 -6.44 3.85 -0.62
C PHE A 213 -6.12 2.41 -0.19
N ILE A 214 -6.73 1.39 -0.81
CA ILE A 214 -6.52 0.00 -0.40
C ILE A 214 -5.50 -0.75 -1.26
N GLU A 215 -5.21 -0.28 -2.48
CA GLU A 215 -4.27 -0.95 -3.38
C GLU A 215 -2.86 -1.03 -2.80
N ASP A 216 -2.46 -0.05 -1.98
CA ASP A 216 -1.15 -0.04 -1.36
C ASP A 216 -0.99 -1.19 -0.35
N PHE A 217 -2.09 -1.71 0.23
CA PHE A 217 -2.03 -2.89 1.11
C PHE A 217 -1.62 -4.18 0.39
N THR A 218 -1.77 -4.25 -0.93
CA THR A 218 -1.36 -5.44 -1.70
C THR A 218 0.13 -5.72 -1.62
N SER A 219 0.97 -4.71 -1.36
CA SER A 219 2.41 -4.86 -1.17
C SER A 219 2.84 -4.87 0.30
N SER A 220 1.94 -4.55 1.24
CA SER A 220 2.23 -4.49 2.68
C SER A 220 1.75 -5.72 3.44
N PHE A 221 0.97 -6.60 2.81
CA PHE A 221 0.45 -7.82 3.43
C PHE A 221 1.20 -9.04 2.92
N LYS A 222 1.41 -9.99 3.84
CA LYS A 222 2.07 -11.26 3.53
C LYS A 222 1.48 -12.37 4.38
N ASP A 223 1.55 -13.60 3.91
CA ASP A 223 1.06 -14.75 4.65
C ASP A 223 1.89 -14.98 5.92
N SER A 224 1.24 -15.44 7.00
CA SER A 224 1.87 -15.66 8.29
C SER A 224 3.03 -16.67 8.27
N SER A 225 3.08 -17.57 7.28
CA SER A 225 4.21 -18.49 7.08
C SER A 225 5.55 -17.79 6.80
N PHE A 226 5.52 -16.51 6.40
CA PHE A 226 6.72 -15.70 6.17
C PHE A 226 7.02 -14.71 7.30
N ASP A 227 6.33 -14.78 8.45
CA ASP A 227 6.56 -13.86 9.58
C ASP A 227 8.01 -13.92 10.11
N GLU A 228 8.74 -15.01 9.85
CA GLU A 228 10.16 -15.13 10.19
C GLU A 228 11.05 -14.10 9.48
N GLU A 229 10.63 -13.58 8.32
CA GLU A 229 11.44 -12.64 7.54
C GLU A 229 11.53 -11.26 8.19
N LYS A 230 10.55 -10.91 9.04
CA LYS A 230 10.45 -9.62 9.73
C LYS A 230 10.69 -8.45 8.76
N GLU A 231 9.98 -8.49 7.64
CA GLU A 231 10.28 -7.68 6.47
C GLU A 231 9.91 -6.21 6.64
N PHE A 232 10.76 -5.35 6.09
CA PHE A 232 10.55 -3.92 5.89
C PHE A 232 10.83 -3.60 4.42
N ARG A 233 9.95 -2.83 3.77
CA ARG A 233 10.07 -2.48 2.36
C ARG A 233 10.22 -0.99 2.19
N LEU A 234 11.16 -0.60 1.34
CA LEU A 234 11.08 0.67 0.63
C LEU A 234 10.39 0.40 -0.70
N GLU A 235 9.38 1.18 -1.02
CA GLU A 235 8.63 1.04 -2.25
C GLU A 235 8.63 2.35 -3.05
N TYR A 236 8.92 2.20 -4.33
CA TYR A 236 8.85 3.26 -5.33
C TYR A 236 7.73 2.95 -6.32
N LYS A 237 6.80 3.90 -6.51
CA LYS A 237 5.66 3.78 -7.42
C LYS A 237 5.82 4.75 -8.59
N ILE A 238 5.85 4.22 -9.80
CA ILE A 238 5.84 4.99 -11.05
C ILE A 238 4.42 5.51 -11.28
N ASP A 239 4.23 6.81 -11.10
CA ASP A 239 2.96 7.52 -11.32
C ASP A 239 2.74 7.95 -12.80
N GLY A 240 3.58 7.46 -13.71
CA GLY A 240 3.55 7.83 -15.13
C GLY A 240 4.19 9.18 -15.45
N ASN A 241 4.66 9.95 -14.46
CA ASN A 241 5.31 11.26 -14.62
C ASN A 241 6.76 11.24 -14.12
N ILE A 242 7.55 10.20 -14.44
CA ILE A 242 8.93 10.15 -13.97
C ILE A 242 9.86 10.99 -14.87
N ASN A 243 10.39 12.04 -14.24
CA ASN A 243 11.72 12.60 -14.50
C ASN A 243 12.76 11.47 -14.48
N LYS A 244 13.36 11.18 -15.64
CA LYS A 244 14.38 10.15 -15.91
C LYS A 244 15.71 10.30 -15.12
N ASN A 245 15.76 11.10 -14.06
CA ASN A 245 16.99 11.43 -13.33
C ASN A 245 17.20 10.61 -12.06
N ILE A 246 16.28 9.74 -11.66
CA ILE A 246 16.59 8.71 -10.67
C ILE A 246 17.27 7.59 -11.45
N GLY A 247 18.55 7.35 -11.17
CA GLY A 247 19.41 6.39 -11.86
C GLY A 247 18.94 4.94 -11.70
N ILE A 248 17.83 4.59 -12.33
CA ILE A 248 17.37 3.22 -12.49
C ILE A 248 18.22 2.63 -13.63
N GLY A 249 19.34 2.02 -13.28
CA GLY A 249 20.07 1.14 -14.19
C GLY A 249 19.19 -0.05 -14.50
N VAL A 250 18.79 -0.15 -15.78
CA VAL A 250 18.16 -1.35 -16.37
C VAL A 250 19.21 -2.44 -16.54
#